data_AF-A0A653T8I0-F1
#
_entry.id   AF-A0A653T8I0-F1
#
_cell.length_a   1.000
_cell.length_b   1.000
_cell.length_c   1.000
_cell.angle_alpha   90.00
_cell.angle_beta   90.00
_cell.angle_gamma   90.00
#
_symmetry.space_group_name_H-M   'P 1'
#
loop_
_entity.id
_entity.type
_entity.pdbx_description
1 polymer ?
#
loop_
_entity_poly.entity_id
_entity_poly.type
_entity_poly.pdbx_seq_one_letter_code
_entity_poly.pdbx_strand_id
1 'polypeptide(L)'
;MRHRSSRTAVPAALTALLLATMSACGADTGADTGGDAPDPGGTTTDLARTDPAVDELAAQDGRPCPARLPGRDDDAFGGTDPAASAPDLAAPDRAWVCRYQLADGAEGAAWTRQTRPQQVAADRLPDLAAALAELAPADDGRLCTEELGPRYLLVLAADGDAGTDLTGVAVDGFGCRDVRLTDDPSTTAPGEASAPGVVPGVLTAPDDLVEVLTSGGLTGR
;
A
#
# COMPACT_ATOMS: atom_id res chain seq x y z
N MET A 1 -46.24 -22.26 22.76
CA MET A 1 -46.22 -23.22 21.63
C MET A 1 -46.63 -22.51 20.35
N ARG A 2 -45.70 -22.32 19.42
CA ARG A 2 -45.86 -22.38 17.94
C ARG A 2 -44.55 -21.90 17.31
N HIS A 3 -43.69 -22.87 16.99
CA HIS A 3 -42.57 -22.71 16.07
C HIS A 3 -43.09 -22.25 14.71
N ARG A 4 -42.43 -21.28 14.08
CA ARG A 4 -42.43 -21.13 12.63
C ARG A 4 -41.00 -20.99 12.15
N SER A 5 -40.48 -22.14 11.72
CA SER A 5 -39.35 -22.25 10.81
C SER A 5 -39.76 -21.69 9.44
N SER A 6 -38.93 -20.83 8.87
CA SER A 6 -38.99 -20.47 7.45
C SER A 6 -37.66 -20.84 6.82
N ARG A 7 -37.67 -21.93 6.05
CA ARG A 7 -36.59 -22.35 5.16
C ARG A 7 -36.81 -21.70 3.80
N THR A 8 -35.78 -21.07 3.25
CA THR A 8 -35.65 -20.69 1.83
C THR A 8 -34.23 -20.21 1.62
N ALA A 9 -33.52 -20.42 0.52
CA ALA A 9 -33.48 -21.43 -0.53
C ALA A 9 -32.16 -21.08 -1.27
N VAL A 10 -31.25 -22.03 -1.43
CA VAL A 10 -29.97 -21.82 -2.13
C VAL A 10 -30.15 -22.13 -3.62
N PRO A 11 -29.78 -21.24 -4.56
CA PRO A 11 -29.50 -21.63 -5.92
C PRO A 11 -28.01 -21.89 -6.11
N ALA A 12 -27.68 -23.14 -6.43
CA ALA A 12 -26.39 -23.56 -6.96
C ALA A 12 -26.33 -23.24 -8.46
N ALA A 13 -25.29 -22.54 -8.91
CA ALA A 13 -24.99 -22.38 -10.33
C ALA A 13 -23.71 -23.15 -10.65
N LEU A 14 -23.88 -24.27 -11.38
CA LEU A 14 -22.80 -24.99 -12.04
C LEU A 14 -22.41 -24.22 -13.30
N THR A 15 -21.13 -23.86 -13.43
CA THR A 15 -20.56 -23.39 -14.70
C THR A 15 -19.56 -24.44 -15.20
N ALA A 16 -19.92 -25.10 -16.30
CA ALA A 16 -19.05 -25.98 -17.06
C ALA A 16 -18.12 -25.15 -17.95
N LEU A 17 -16.82 -25.45 -17.98
CA LEU A 17 -15.91 -24.92 -18.99
C LEU A 17 -15.37 -26.07 -19.85
N LEU A 18 -15.59 -25.94 -21.16
CA LEU A 18 -15.20 -26.87 -22.21
C LEU A 18 -13.68 -26.88 -22.42
N LEU A 19 -13.15 -28.08 -22.68
CA LEU A 19 -11.85 -28.30 -23.32
C LEU A 19 -11.88 -27.89 -24.79
N ALA A 20 -10.80 -27.25 -25.26
CA ALA A 20 -10.45 -27.17 -26.67
C ALA A 20 -9.00 -27.64 -26.89
N THR A 21 -8.82 -28.42 -27.94
CA THR A 21 -7.70 -29.30 -28.26
C THR A 21 -6.72 -28.70 -29.27
N MET A 22 -5.43 -29.00 -29.09
CA MET A 22 -4.37 -29.35 -30.07
C MET A 22 -4.34 -28.74 -31.50
N SER A 23 -3.19 -28.15 -31.87
CA SER A 23 -2.43 -28.33 -33.15
C SER A 23 -1.20 -27.40 -33.10
N ALA A 24 0.07 -27.84 -33.10
CA ALA A 24 0.88 -28.61 -34.05
C ALA A 24 1.54 -27.77 -35.17
N CYS A 25 2.85 -28.05 -35.37
CA CYS A 25 3.80 -27.57 -36.40
C CYS A 25 4.29 -26.10 -36.31
N GLY A 26 5.56 -25.78 -36.52
CA GLY A 26 6.69 -26.59 -36.99
C GLY A 26 8.04 -25.91 -36.70
N ALA A 27 9.08 -26.72 -36.65
CA ALA A 27 10.47 -26.29 -36.59
C ALA A 27 10.96 -26.01 -38.01
N ASP A 28 11.71 -24.92 -38.18
CA ASP A 28 12.68 -24.80 -39.25
C ASP A 28 13.99 -24.24 -38.69
N THR A 29 15.00 -25.10 -38.75
CA THR A 29 16.42 -24.84 -38.53
C THR A 29 16.99 -23.97 -39.65
N GLY A 30 17.74 -22.94 -39.28
CA GLY A 30 18.62 -22.21 -40.19
C GLY A 30 19.80 -21.63 -39.43
N ALA A 31 20.90 -22.36 -39.39
CA ALA A 31 22.22 -21.77 -39.17
C ALA A 31 22.73 -21.29 -40.53
N ASP A 32 23.20 -20.05 -40.62
CA ASP A 32 24.54 -19.77 -41.15
C ASP A 32 24.91 -18.27 -41.13
N THR A 33 26.08 -18.04 -40.53
CA THR A 33 27.14 -17.08 -40.90
C THR A 33 26.84 -15.59 -41.03
N GLY A 34 27.40 -14.84 -40.07
CA GLY A 34 28.54 -13.98 -40.38
C GLY A 34 28.26 -12.54 -40.81
N GLY A 35 28.41 -11.64 -39.84
CA GLY A 35 29.02 -10.32 -40.04
C GLY A 35 28.08 -9.19 -40.43
N ASP A 36 27.73 -8.35 -39.47
CA ASP A 36 27.89 -6.89 -39.62
C ASP A 36 27.92 -6.19 -38.25
N ALA A 37 28.55 -5.02 -38.23
CA ALA A 37 29.21 -4.34 -37.11
C ALA A 37 28.37 -3.99 -35.85
N PRO A 38 29.02 -3.78 -34.68
CA PRO A 38 28.37 -3.18 -33.52
C PRO A 38 28.09 -1.70 -33.76
N ASP A 39 26.81 -1.33 -33.79
CA ASP A 39 26.35 0.05 -33.74
C ASP A 39 26.46 0.59 -32.29
N PRO A 40 27.31 1.58 -31.97
CA PRO A 40 27.39 2.19 -30.65
C PRO A 40 26.41 3.37 -30.62
N GLY A 41 25.13 3.10 -30.50
CA GLY A 41 24.10 4.15 -30.56
C GLY A 41 22.82 3.91 -29.77
N GLY A 42 22.72 2.79 -29.05
CA GLY A 42 21.59 2.47 -28.20
C GLY A 42 21.58 3.32 -26.93
N THR A 43 21.13 4.56 -27.04
CA THR A 43 20.68 5.34 -25.89
C THR A 43 19.46 4.64 -25.32
N THR A 44 19.66 3.71 -24.38
CA THR A 44 18.58 3.22 -23.52
C THR A 44 18.30 4.31 -22.51
N THR A 45 17.64 5.38 -22.96
CA THR A 45 16.71 6.10 -22.10
C THR A 45 15.56 5.14 -21.86
N ASP A 46 15.77 4.18 -20.95
CA ASP A 46 14.70 3.32 -20.48
C ASP A 46 13.85 4.16 -19.53
N LEU A 47 12.93 4.88 -20.18
CA LEU A 47 11.58 5.21 -19.74
C LEU A 47 11.39 4.96 -18.25
N ALA A 48 11.45 6.04 -17.47
CA ALA A 48 10.59 6.15 -16.31
C ALA A 48 9.21 5.71 -16.80
N ARG A 49 8.79 4.50 -16.39
CA ARG A 49 7.43 4.05 -16.56
C ARG A 49 6.60 4.95 -15.66
N THR A 50 6.27 6.12 -16.17
CA THR A 50 5.22 6.95 -15.61
C THR A 50 3.97 6.15 -15.89
N ASP A 51 3.51 5.39 -14.90
CA ASP A 51 2.16 4.85 -14.97
C ASP A 51 1.22 5.99 -15.36
N PRO A 52 0.23 5.74 -16.23
CA PRO A 52 -0.65 6.79 -16.70
C PRO A 52 -1.26 7.44 -15.47
N ALA A 53 -0.99 8.72 -15.26
CA ALA A 53 -1.43 9.39 -14.05
C ALA A 53 -2.96 9.37 -14.00
N VAL A 54 -3.48 8.72 -12.96
CA VAL A 54 -4.91 8.53 -12.71
C VAL A 54 -5.26 9.40 -11.50
N ASP A 55 -6.48 9.92 -11.46
CA ASP A 55 -7.04 10.38 -10.19
C ASP A 55 -7.38 9.14 -9.35
N GLU A 56 -6.44 8.73 -8.51
CA GLU A 56 -6.53 7.51 -7.71
C GLU A 56 -7.63 7.60 -6.66
N LEU A 57 -7.83 8.80 -6.09
CA LEU A 57 -8.90 9.02 -5.13
C LEU A 57 -10.27 8.83 -5.80
N ALA A 58 -10.45 9.34 -7.02
CA ALA A 58 -11.66 9.09 -7.81
C ALA A 58 -11.80 7.61 -8.20
N ALA A 59 -10.71 6.95 -8.59
CA ALA A 59 -10.69 5.51 -8.88
C ALA A 59 -11.11 4.65 -7.67
N GLN A 60 -10.88 5.16 -6.46
CA GLN A 60 -11.29 4.54 -5.19
C GLN A 60 -12.70 4.97 -4.71
N ASP A 61 -13.52 5.56 -5.58
CA ASP A 61 -14.85 6.13 -5.26
C ASP A 61 -14.79 7.21 -4.16
N GLY A 62 -13.70 7.97 -4.09
CA GLY A 62 -13.48 9.00 -3.06
C GLY A 62 -13.18 8.43 -1.67
N ARG A 63 -12.78 7.16 -1.57
CA ARG A 63 -12.48 6.50 -0.29
C ARG A 63 -10.96 6.39 -0.11
N PRO A 64 -10.32 7.30 0.67
CA PRO A 64 -8.87 7.33 0.77
C PRO A 64 -8.29 6.10 1.49
N CYS A 65 -9.03 5.51 2.41
CA CYS A 65 -8.58 4.34 3.16
C CYS A 65 -9.37 3.10 2.78
N PRO A 66 -8.71 1.98 2.39
CA PRO A 66 -9.41 0.74 2.09
C PRO A 66 -10.02 0.13 3.36
N ALA A 67 -11.00 -0.76 3.20
CA ALA A 67 -11.62 -1.44 4.34
C ALA A 67 -10.65 -2.43 5.03
N ARG A 68 -9.75 -3.03 4.26
CA ARG A 68 -8.66 -3.89 4.72
C ARG A 68 -7.37 -3.43 4.05
N LEU A 69 -6.24 -3.49 4.76
CA LEU A 69 -4.96 -3.24 4.13
C LEU A 69 -4.54 -4.43 3.27
N PRO A 70 -3.92 -4.20 2.11
CA PRO A 70 -3.22 -5.24 1.38
C PRO A 70 -2.09 -5.82 2.26
N GLY A 71 -1.97 -7.15 2.25
CA GLY A 71 -0.88 -7.89 2.89
C GLY A 71 0.00 -8.57 1.83
N ARG A 72 1.10 -9.16 2.27
CA ARG A 72 1.87 -10.11 1.46
C ARG A 72 1.29 -11.50 1.67
N ASP A 73 1.39 -12.39 0.69
CA ASP A 73 0.69 -13.71 0.66
C ASP A 73 0.63 -14.45 2.01
N ASP A 74 1.73 -14.45 2.77
CA ASP A 74 1.85 -15.11 4.08
C ASP A 74 2.08 -14.16 5.27
N ASP A 75 2.07 -12.84 5.05
CA ASP A 75 2.39 -11.84 6.09
C ASP A 75 1.48 -10.59 6.02
N ALA A 76 0.76 -10.36 7.12
CA ALA A 76 -0.08 -9.19 7.31
C ALA A 76 0.71 -7.92 7.66
N PHE A 77 1.98 -8.03 8.07
CA PHE A 77 2.77 -6.92 8.58
C PHE A 77 3.50 -6.13 7.49
N GLY A 78 3.76 -6.74 6.33
CA GLY A 78 4.48 -6.13 5.20
C GLY A 78 5.98 -6.41 5.25
N GLY A 79 6.80 -5.64 4.51
CA GLY A 79 8.26 -5.81 4.51
C GLY A 79 8.87 -5.70 5.91
N THR A 80 9.85 -6.55 6.25
CA THR A 80 10.47 -6.58 7.59
C THR A 80 11.91 -6.06 7.61
N ASP A 81 12.59 -6.04 6.47
CA ASP A 81 13.93 -5.49 6.33
C ASP A 81 13.90 -3.96 6.38
N PRO A 82 14.92 -3.28 6.96
CA PRO A 82 15.02 -1.83 6.90
C PRO A 82 15.04 -1.29 5.48
N ALA A 83 14.49 -0.10 5.31
CA ALA A 83 14.63 0.65 4.07
C ALA A 83 16.12 0.97 3.79
N ALA A 84 16.51 0.94 2.52
CA ALA A 84 17.90 1.24 2.13
C ALA A 84 18.24 2.74 2.25
N SER A 85 17.24 3.61 2.28
CA SER A 85 17.39 5.07 2.36
C SER A 85 16.17 5.72 2.99
N ALA A 86 16.28 7.00 3.33
CA ALA A 86 15.13 7.82 3.66
C ALA A 86 14.23 8.04 2.42
N PRO A 87 12.92 8.22 2.59
CA PRO A 87 12.03 8.60 1.50
C PRO A 87 12.17 10.08 1.13
N ASP A 88 11.66 10.43 -0.06
CA ASP A 88 11.53 11.82 -0.53
C ASP A 88 10.06 12.06 -0.89
N LEU A 89 9.27 12.36 0.15
CA LEU A 89 7.83 12.54 0.02
C LEU A 89 7.50 13.99 -0.31
N ALA A 90 6.65 14.19 -1.32
CA ALA A 90 6.06 15.49 -1.58
C ALA A 90 5.16 15.94 -0.41
N ALA A 91 5.07 17.25 -0.20
CA ALA A 91 4.12 17.80 0.74
C ALA A 91 2.68 17.51 0.26
N PRO A 92 1.80 16.97 1.12
CA PRO A 92 0.43 16.65 0.73
C PRO A 92 -0.45 17.91 0.64
N ASP A 93 -1.34 17.95 -0.35
CA ASP A 93 -2.43 18.93 -0.41
C ASP A 93 -3.56 18.55 0.56
N ARG A 94 -3.76 17.24 0.76
CA ARG A 94 -4.75 16.68 1.66
C ARG A 94 -4.19 15.42 2.32
N ALA A 95 -4.66 15.11 3.52
CA ALA A 95 -4.33 13.84 4.16
C ALA A 95 -5.49 13.29 4.99
N TRP A 96 -5.53 11.97 5.16
CA TRP A 96 -6.48 11.27 6.02
C TRP A 96 -5.79 10.26 6.91
N VAL A 97 -6.26 10.12 8.15
CA VAL A 97 -5.83 9.08 9.08
C VAL A 97 -6.93 8.05 9.30
N CYS A 98 -6.54 6.78 9.30
CA CYS A 98 -7.40 5.63 9.53
C CYS A 98 -6.75 4.67 10.53
N ARG A 99 -7.51 4.21 11.52
CA ARG A 99 -7.04 3.23 12.49
C ARG A 99 -7.47 1.82 12.05
N TYR A 100 -6.55 0.88 12.11
CA TYR A 100 -6.72 -0.53 11.80
C TYR A 100 -6.41 -1.39 13.02
N GLN A 101 -7.05 -2.55 13.08
CA GLN A 101 -6.78 -3.59 14.06
C GLN A 101 -6.51 -4.89 13.32
N LEU A 102 -5.50 -5.63 13.75
CA LEU A 102 -5.25 -6.97 13.26
C LEU A 102 -6.37 -7.88 13.77
N ALA A 103 -7.02 -8.59 12.85
CA ALA A 103 -8.06 -9.55 13.16
C ALA A 103 -7.81 -10.84 12.38
N ASP A 104 -8.02 -11.98 13.04
CA ASP A 104 -7.99 -13.28 12.37
C ASP A 104 -9.23 -13.43 11.49
N GLY A 105 -9.00 -13.78 10.22
CA GLY A 105 -10.03 -14.10 9.25
C GLY A 105 -9.90 -15.53 8.73
N ALA A 106 -10.86 -15.96 7.92
CA ALA A 106 -10.83 -17.28 7.27
C ALA A 106 -9.64 -17.45 6.31
N GLU A 107 -9.07 -16.33 5.85
CA GLU A 107 -7.95 -16.26 4.90
C GLU A 107 -6.62 -15.91 5.61
N GLY A 108 -6.59 -15.93 6.95
CA GLY A 108 -5.45 -15.48 7.75
C GLY A 108 -5.69 -14.15 8.46
N ALA A 109 -4.65 -13.67 9.16
CA ALA A 109 -4.71 -12.40 9.87
C ALA A 109 -4.73 -11.23 8.87
N ALA A 110 -5.57 -10.23 9.10
CA ALA A 110 -5.67 -9.05 8.25
C ALA A 110 -5.94 -7.77 9.04
N TRP A 111 -5.32 -6.67 8.62
CA TRP A 111 -5.59 -5.35 9.17
C TRP A 111 -6.94 -4.84 8.66
N THR A 112 -7.91 -4.70 9.57
CA THR A 112 -9.26 -4.21 9.23
C THR A 112 -9.50 -2.84 9.83
N ARG A 113 -10.03 -1.92 9.01
CA ARG A 113 -10.29 -0.53 9.39
C ARG A 113 -11.34 -0.46 10.51
N GLN A 114 -11.02 0.25 11.59
CA GLN A 114 -11.86 0.42 12.78
C GLN A 114 -12.57 1.76 12.81
N THR A 115 -12.00 2.79 12.19
CA THR A 115 -12.55 4.15 12.16
C THR A 115 -12.97 4.55 10.76
N ARG A 116 -13.79 5.60 10.65
CA ARG A 116 -13.94 6.31 9.38
C ARG A 116 -12.68 7.11 9.11
N PRO A 117 -12.32 7.38 7.83
CA PRO A 117 -11.24 8.29 7.50
C PRO A 117 -11.47 9.66 8.15
N GLN A 118 -10.45 10.15 8.86
CA GLN A 118 -10.46 11.47 9.46
C GLN A 118 -9.51 12.34 8.68
N GLN A 119 -10.03 13.42 8.09
CA GLN A 119 -9.20 14.34 7.35
C GLN A 119 -8.30 15.13 8.31
N VAL A 120 -7.02 15.24 7.99
CA VAL A 120 -6.07 16.10 8.70
C VAL A 120 -6.43 17.55 8.36
N ALA A 121 -6.49 18.41 9.38
CA ALA A 121 -6.79 19.82 9.18
C ALA A 121 -5.70 20.49 8.33
N ALA A 122 -6.09 21.41 7.45
CA ALA A 122 -5.18 22.04 6.48
C ALA A 122 -4.02 22.80 7.14
N ASP A 123 -4.25 23.40 8.31
CA ASP A 123 -3.24 24.09 9.11
C ASP A 123 -2.22 23.15 9.77
N ARG A 124 -2.50 21.84 9.82
CA ARG A 124 -1.62 20.80 10.35
C ARG A 124 -0.79 20.09 9.27
N LEU A 125 -1.09 20.30 8.00
CA LEU A 125 -0.36 19.66 6.89
C LEU A 125 1.14 20.04 6.87
N PRO A 126 1.56 21.29 7.17
CA PRO A 126 2.98 21.62 7.25
C PRO A 126 3.73 20.86 8.36
N ASP A 127 3.13 20.74 9.56
CA ASP A 127 3.71 19.98 10.67
C ASP A 127 3.82 18.49 10.31
N LEU A 128 2.79 17.96 9.66
CA LEU A 128 2.78 16.58 9.18
C LEU A 128 3.90 16.35 8.15
N ALA A 129 4.05 17.24 7.17
CA ALA A 129 5.10 17.16 6.16
C ALA A 129 6.50 17.22 6.80
N ALA A 130 6.70 18.08 7.80
CA ALA A 130 7.96 18.15 8.54
C ALA A 130 8.26 16.82 9.27
N ALA A 131 7.29 16.23 9.96
CA ALA A 131 7.47 14.95 10.65
C ALA A 131 7.77 13.79 9.67
N LEU A 132 7.15 13.80 8.48
CA LEU A 132 7.41 12.81 7.43
C LEU A 132 8.79 12.97 6.78
N ALA A 133 9.33 14.19 6.73
CA ALA A 133 10.69 14.44 6.22
C ALA A 133 11.79 13.91 7.16
N GLU A 134 11.44 13.60 8.41
CA GLU A 134 12.35 13.03 9.41
C GLU A 134 12.36 11.49 9.41
N LEU A 135 11.58 10.85 8.52
CA LEU A 135 11.62 9.39 8.38
C LEU A 135 13.02 8.92 7.97
N ALA A 136 13.49 7.88 8.64
CA ALA A 136 14.81 7.29 8.39
C ALA A 136 14.73 5.77 8.35
N PRO A 137 15.67 5.08 7.69
CA PRO A 137 15.84 3.64 7.81
C PRO A 137 15.79 3.15 9.26
N ALA A 138 15.04 2.07 9.49
CA ALA A 138 15.05 1.39 10.77
C ALA A 138 16.45 0.84 11.11
N ASP A 139 16.76 0.77 12.40
CA ASP A 139 17.93 0.05 12.90
C ASP A 139 17.57 -1.43 13.13
N ASP A 140 18.41 -2.33 12.60
CA ASP A 140 18.31 -3.79 12.73
C ASP A 140 18.50 -4.28 14.17
N GLY A 141 19.14 -3.47 15.03
CA GLY A 141 19.46 -3.82 16.41
C GLY A 141 18.37 -3.48 17.44
N ARG A 142 17.20 -3.00 17.02
CA ARG A 142 16.16 -2.48 17.93
C ARG A 142 15.48 -3.61 18.72
N LEU A 143 15.28 -3.36 20.02
CA LEU A 143 14.46 -4.22 20.88
C LEU A 143 13.04 -3.66 20.92
N CYS A 144 12.11 -4.33 20.24
CA CYS A 144 10.71 -3.92 20.18
C CYS A 144 9.88 -4.56 21.30
N THR A 145 8.77 -3.93 21.68
CA THR A 145 7.76 -4.58 22.53
C THR A 145 7.04 -5.68 21.76
N GLU A 146 6.71 -6.80 22.39
CA GLU A 146 5.94 -7.89 21.75
C GLU A 146 4.43 -7.64 21.73
N GLU A 147 3.95 -6.59 22.42
CA GLU A 147 2.53 -6.27 22.46
C GLU A 147 2.05 -5.77 21.11
N LEU A 148 1.01 -6.41 20.56
CA LEU A 148 0.34 -5.93 19.35
C LEU A 148 -0.59 -4.76 19.69
N GLY A 149 -0.65 -3.80 18.79
CA GLY A 149 -1.51 -2.62 18.92
C GLY A 149 -2.20 -2.26 17.60
N PRO A 150 -2.77 -1.05 17.51
CA PRO A 150 -3.33 -0.60 16.25
C PRO A 150 -2.25 -0.31 15.22
N ARG A 151 -2.61 -0.40 13.96
CA ARG A 151 -1.87 0.22 12.86
C ARG A 151 -2.63 1.44 12.38
N TYR A 152 -1.95 2.55 12.17
CA TYR A 152 -2.52 3.73 11.54
C TYR A 152 -2.11 3.75 10.08
N LEU A 153 -3.04 4.04 9.17
CA LEU A 153 -2.71 4.40 7.80
C LEU A 153 -2.95 5.90 7.66
N LEU A 154 -1.89 6.63 7.35
CA LEU A 154 -1.97 7.99 6.87
C LEU A 154 -1.94 7.94 5.33
N VAL A 155 -2.97 8.51 4.70
CA VAL A 155 -3.08 8.58 3.24
C VAL A 155 -2.82 10.02 2.84
N LEU A 156 -1.75 10.25 2.09
CA LEU A 156 -1.33 11.53 1.54
C LEU A 156 -1.92 11.65 0.14
N ALA A 157 -2.56 12.77 -0.15
CA ALA A 157 -3.00 13.12 -1.50
C ALA A 157 -2.21 14.31 -2.01
N ALA A 158 -1.55 14.14 -3.15
CA ALA A 158 -0.93 15.21 -3.91
C ALA A 158 -1.74 15.43 -5.19
N ASP A 159 -2.21 16.66 -5.40
CA ASP A 159 -2.99 17.04 -6.57
C ASP A 159 -2.03 17.51 -7.67
N GLY A 160 -1.99 16.77 -8.79
CA GLY A 160 -1.19 17.11 -9.97
C GLY A 160 -2.04 17.43 -11.19
N ASP A 161 -1.38 17.76 -12.29
CA ASP A 161 -2.05 18.08 -13.57
C ASP A 161 -2.92 16.94 -14.11
N ALA A 162 -2.62 15.70 -13.72
CA ALA A 162 -3.28 14.50 -14.21
C ALA A 162 -4.24 13.84 -13.18
N GLY A 163 -4.39 14.41 -11.99
CA GLY A 163 -5.26 13.88 -10.95
C GLY A 163 -4.62 13.89 -9.56
N THR A 164 -5.31 13.28 -8.60
CA THR A 164 -4.80 13.07 -7.25
C THR A 164 -4.01 11.76 -7.18
N ASP A 165 -2.75 11.85 -6.76
CA ASP A 165 -1.87 10.73 -6.44
C ASP A 165 -1.94 10.39 -4.94
N LEU A 166 -2.04 9.12 -4.57
CA LEU A 166 -2.21 8.67 -3.18
C LEU A 166 -1.00 7.88 -2.68
N THR A 167 -0.26 8.45 -1.73
CA THR A 167 0.76 7.70 -0.99
C THR A 167 0.22 7.25 0.38
N GLY A 168 0.35 5.96 0.70
CA GLY A 168 0.05 5.43 2.02
C GLY A 168 1.28 5.35 2.93
N VAL A 169 1.12 5.75 4.19
CA VAL A 169 2.11 5.65 5.27
C VAL A 169 1.50 4.83 6.39
N ALA A 170 1.86 3.56 6.47
CA ALA A 170 1.44 2.67 7.54
C ALA A 170 2.37 2.83 8.74
N VAL A 171 1.81 3.18 9.90
CA VAL A 171 2.52 3.41 11.16
C VAL A 171 2.01 2.44 12.22
N ASP A 172 2.90 1.60 12.74
CA ASP A 172 2.57 0.72 13.84
C ASP A 172 2.48 1.51 15.16
N GLY A 173 1.34 1.41 15.84
CA GLY A 173 1.13 1.98 17.18
C GLY A 173 1.69 1.09 18.30
N PHE A 174 2.63 0.21 17.97
CA PHE A 174 3.14 -0.86 18.82
C PHE A 174 4.55 -1.27 18.38
N GLY A 175 5.19 -2.18 19.11
CA GLY A 175 6.52 -2.65 18.77
C GLY A 175 7.54 -1.51 18.75
N CYS A 176 8.30 -1.43 17.66
CA CYS A 176 9.26 -0.35 17.41
C CYS A 176 8.66 0.86 16.69
N ARG A 177 7.33 0.93 16.58
CA ARG A 177 6.60 1.96 15.83
C ARG A 177 7.06 2.06 14.38
N ASP A 178 7.21 0.90 13.76
CA ASP A 178 7.66 0.79 12.39
C ASP A 178 6.75 1.57 11.43
N VAL A 179 7.39 2.21 10.46
CA VAL A 179 6.73 2.90 9.36
C VAL A 179 7.03 2.17 8.06
N ARG A 180 6.00 2.00 7.23
CA ARG A 180 6.10 1.37 5.92
C ARG A 180 5.30 2.18 4.92
N LEU A 181 5.87 2.42 3.75
CA LEU A 181 5.23 3.22 2.72
C LEU A 181 4.59 2.34 1.64
N THR A 182 3.55 2.85 0.99
CA THR A 182 2.90 2.23 -0.17
C THR A 182 2.54 3.31 -1.18
N ASP A 183 2.72 3.01 -2.46
CA ASP A 183 2.36 3.88 -3.59
C ASP A 183 0.89 3.74 -3.99
N ASP A 184 0.21 2.66 -3.59
CA ASP A 184 -1.25 2.57 -3.64
C ASP A 184 -1.76 1.93 -2.33
N PRO A 185 -2.42 2.70 -1.44
CA PRO A 185 -2.89 2.17 -0.17
C PRO A 185 -3.94 1.06 -0.30
N SER A 186 -4.61 0.94 -1.45
CA SER A 186 -5.68 -0.02 -1.69
C SER A 186 -5.19 -1.33 -2.30
N THR A 187 -4.04 -1.34 -2.99
CA THR A 187 -3.59 -2.53 -3.75
C THR A 187 -2.17 -2.98 -3.42
N THR A 188 -1.28 -2.07 -3.03
CA THR A 188 0.12 -2.40 -2.73
C THR A 188 0.32 -2.55 -1.21
N ALA A 189 0.87 -3.69 -0.80
CA ALA A 189 1.18 -3.95 0.61
C ALA A 189 2.20 -2.93 1.15
N PRO A 190 2.03 -2.42 2.40
CA PRO A 190 2.99 -1.50 2.99
C PRO A 190 4.42 -2.07 3.03
N GLY A 191 5.38 -1.30 2.56
CA GLY A 191 6.80 -1.64 2.50
C GLY A 191 7.22 -2.31 1.19
N GLU A 192 6.29 -2.51 0.24
CA GLU A 192 6.55 -3.11 -1.08
C GLU A 192 6.56 -2.09 -2.22
N ALA A 193 6.34 -0.82 -1.91
CA ALA A 193 6.27 0.25 -2.90
C ALA A 193 7.57 0.40 -3.69
N SER A 194 7.45 0.87 -4.93
CA SER A 194 8.62 1.19 -5.75
C SER A 194 8.47 2.48 -6.58
N ALA A 195 7.38 3.23 -6.38
CA ALA A 195 7.21 4.54 -6.98
C ALA A 195 8.32 5.53 -6.55
N PRO A 196 8.67 6.50 -7.39
CA PRO A 196 9.66 7.53 -7.05
C PRO A 196 9.33 8.25 -5.73
N GLY A 197 10.34 8.45 -4.88
CA GLY A 197 10.20 9.11 -3.56
C GLY A 197 9.66 8.19 -2.45
N VAL A 198 9.03 7.08 -2.82
CA VAL A 198 8.58 6.04 -1.89
C VAL A 198 9.65 4.94 -1.85
N VAL A 199 9.98 4.45 -0.65
CA VAL A 199 11.02 3.42 -0.47
C VAL A 199 10.41 2.12 0.10
N PRO A 200 10.88 0.95 -0.37
CA PRO A 200 10.51 -0.32 0.24
C PRO A 200 11.21 -0.50 1.61
N GLY A 201 10.66 -1.40 2.43
CA GLY A 201 11.21 -1.75 3.73
C GLY A 201 10.67 -0.91 4.90
N VAL A 202 11.36 -1.04 6.03
CA VAL A 202 10.96 -0.47 7.32
C VAL A 202 11.71 0.82 7.62
N LEU A 203 10.95 1.84 7.98
CA LEU A 203 11.41 3.14 8.46
C LEU A 203 11.10 3.29 9.95
N THR A 204 11.78 4.23 10.59
CA THR A 204 11.43 4.74 11.90
C THR A 204 10.84 6.15 11.77
N ALA A 205 9.85 6.45 12.60
CA ALA A 205 9.29 7.79 12.73
C ALA A 205 9.94 8.57 13.88
N PRO A 206 9.87 9.93 13.84
CA PRO A 206 10.08 10.72 15.03
C PRO A 206 9.00 10.41 16.08
N ASP A 207 9.34 10.60 17.36
CA ASP A 207 8.51 10.18 18.50
C ASP A 207 7.11 10.84 18.52
N ASP A 208 6.99 12.01 17.90
CA ASP A 208 5.79 12.83 17.86
C ASP A 208 4.85 12.50 16.68
N LEU A 209 5.26 11.71 15.68
CA LEU A 209 4.41 11.40 14.52
C LEU A 209 3.07 10.76 14.95
N VAL A 210 3.12 9.79 15.87
CA VAL A 210 1.90 9.13 16.38
C VAL A 210 1.06 10.12 17.20
N GLU A 211 1.69 11.05 17.91
CA GLU A 211 0.97 12.12 18.62
C GLU A 211 0.26 13.03 17.62
N VAL A 212 0.92 13.44 16.53
CA VAL A 212 0.31 14.22 15.44
C VAL A 212 -0.91 13.47 14.87
N LEU A 213 -0.81 12.16 14.67
CA LEU A 213 -1.89 11.32 14.13
C LEU A 213 -3.06 11.14 15.10
N THR A 214 -2.82 11.14 16.42
CA THR A 214 -3.84 10.81 17.43
C THR A 214 -4.43 12.04 18.13
N SER A 215 -3.67 13.13 18.24
CA SER A 215 -4.07 14.36 18.93
C SER A 215 -5.10 15.20 18.15
N GLY A 216 -5.23 14.98 16.84
CA GLY A 216 -6.16 15.71 15.97
C GLY A 216 -7.53 15.07 15.76
N GLY A 217 -7.79 13.85 16.26
CA GLY A 217 -8.92 13.05 15.79
C GLY A 217 -9.73 12.26 16.82
N LEU A 218 -9.25 12.01 18.03
CA LEU A 218 -9.91 11.05 18.94
C LEU A 218 -10.78 11.67 20.05
N THR A 219 -11.08 12.97 19.99
CA THR A 219 -11.92 13.68 20.98
C THR A 219 -13.35 13.99 20.51
N GLY A 220 -13.83 13.33 19.45
CA GLY A 220 -15.25 13.37 19.07
C GLY A 220 -16.10 12.39 19.88
N ARG A 221 -16.47 12.77 21.11
CA ARG A 221 -17.65 12.22 21.82
C ARG A 221 -18.75 13.26 21.84
#